data_AF-A0A7W0XSC4-F1
#
_entry.id   AF-A0A7W0XSC4-F1
#
_cell.length_a   1.000
_cell.length_b   1.000
_cell.length_c   1.000
_cell.angle_alpha   90.00
_cell.angle_beta   90.00
_cell.angle_gamma   90.00
#
_symmetry.space_group_name_H-M   'P 1'
#
loop_
_entity.id
_entity.type
_entity.pdbx_description
1 polymer ?
#
loop_
_entity_poly.entity_id
_entity_poly.type
_entity_poly.pdbx_seq_one_letter_code
_entity_poly.pdbx_strand_id
1 'polypeptide(L)'
;MPVGDENSERSYNPIFEKLVGPENSEAGLQGIVAYGLYKIAKREWVSEFRTRTGRKPTDDELDAYTRTWTASQLTTVNERAAQILAEYASEVIQSEEPRILRRALEGSFWRSVWPSMLAAFLYTLLLVGAALILARSGIDLIGIFRDVAGSL
;
A
#
# COMPACT_ATOMS: atom_id res chain seq x y z
N MET A 1 8.88 -16.78 -57.81
CA MET A 1 8.88 -16.93 -56.34
C MET A 1 8.32 -15.62 -55.79
N PRO A 2 7.11 -15.59 -55.23
CA PRO A 2 6.57 -14.33 -54.71
C PRO A 2 7.29 -14.02 -53.40
N VAL A 3 7.79 -12.79 -53.30
CA VAL A 3 8.39 -12.21 -52.10
C VAL A 3 7.28 -12.15 -51.06
N GLY A 4 7.49 -12.85 -49.94
CA GLY A 4 6.59 -12.81 -48.79
C GLY A 4 6.51 -11.38 -48.27
N ASP A 5 5.28 -10.92 -48.14
CA ASP A 5 4.87 -9.65 -47.54
C ASP A 5 5.51 -9.44 -46.16
N GLU A 6 6.54 -8.58 -46.09
CA GLU A 6 7.20 -8.12 -44.85
C GLU A 6 6.29 -7.22 -43.97
N ASN A 7 5.06 -6.91 -44.39
CA ASN A 7 4.07 -6.14 -43.65
C ASN A 7 3.02 -7.01 -42.92
N SER A 8 3.06 -8.34 -43.07
CA SER A 8 2.13 -9.28 -42.43
C SER A 8 2.27 -9.38 -40.90
N GLU A 9 3.32 -8.83 -40.29
CA GLU A 9 3.62 -9.06 -38.86
C GLU A 9 2.97 -8.05 -37.89
N ARG A 10 2.40 -6.92 -38.35
CA ARG A 10 2.09 -5.78 -37.47
C ARG A 10 0.67 -5.64 -36.92
N SER A 11 -0.20 -6.65 -36.97
CA SER A 11 -1.47 -6.54 -36.22
C SER A 11 -2.04 -7.86 -35.77
N TYR A 12 -1.28 -8.60 -34.96
CA TYR A 12 -1.82 -9.79 -34.30
C TYR A 12 -2.92 -9.42 -33.27
N ASN A 13 -2.94 -8.18 -32.76
CA ASN A 13 -3.95 -7.72 -31.81
C ASN A 13 -4.04 -6.17 -31.70
N PRO A 14 -4.98 -5.51 -32.41
CA PRO A 14 -5.06 -4.06 -32.47
C PRO A 14 -5.44 -3.39 -31.13
N ILE A 15 -6.12 -4.09 -30.22
CA ILE A 15 -6.48 -3.52 -28.91
C ILE A 15 -5.31 -3.55 -27.94
N PHE A 16 -4.44 -4.57 -28.05
CA PHE A 16 -3.23 -4.61 -27.24
C PHE A 16 -2.28 -3.47 -27.59
N GLU A 17 -2.03 -3.22 -28.88
CA GLU A 17 -1.20 -2.09 -29.31
C GLU A 17 -1.74 -0.74 -28.81
N LYS A 18 -3.07 -0.58 -28.80
CA LYS A 18 -3.71 0.65 -28.30
C LYS A 18 -3.62 0.82 -26.78
N LEU A 19 -3.42 -0.25 -26.00
CA LEU A 19 -3.39 -0.19 -24.53
C LEU A 19 -1.98 -0.35 -23.94
N VAL A 20 -1.09 -1.06 -24.63
CA VAL A 20 0.23 -1.51 -24.13
C VAL A 20 1.34 -1.22 -25.13
N GLY A 21 0.99 -0.83 -26.37
CA GLY A 21 1.97 -0.62 -27.42
C GLY A 21 2.95 0.52 -27.13
N PRO A 22 3.93 0.73 -28.03
CA PRO A 22 5.05 1.65 -27.81
C PRO A 22 4.64 3.08 -27.44
N GLU A 23 3.51 3.56 -27.96
CA GLU A 23 2.95 4.88 -27.67
C GLU A 23 2.41 5.01 -26.24
N ASN A 24 2.11 3.89 -25.58
CA ASN A 24 1.63 3.80 -24.20
C ASN A 24 2.61 3.01 -23.32
N SER A 25 3.90 2.99 -23.66
CA SER A 25 4.93 2.24 -22.91
C SER A 25 4.97 2.59 -21.42
N GLU A 26 4.64 3.84 -21.08
CA GLU A 26 4.56 4.32 -19.69
C GLU A 26 3.39 3.69 -18.90
N ALA A 27 2.36 3.18 -19.58
CA ALA A 27 1.23 2.53 -18.93
C ALA A 27 1.63 1.18 -18.30
N GLY A 28 2.69 0.53 -18.78
CA GLY A 28 3.28 -0.68 -18.18
C GLY A 28 2.24 -1.67 -17.63
N LEU A 29 2.22 -1.87 -16.31
CA LEU A 29 1.28 -2.76 -15.62
C LEU A 29 -0.19 -2.31 -15.76
N GLN A 30 -0.48 -1.02 -15.74
CA GLN A 30 -1.83 -0.50 -15.93
C GLN A 30 -2.37 -0.89 -17.31
N GLY A 31 -1.57 -0.74 -18.37
CA GLY A 31 -1.95 -1.16 -19.72
C GLY A 31 -2.26 -2.66 -19.81
N ILE A 32 -1.47 -3.49 -19.12
CA ILE A 32 -1.71 -4.95 -19.05
C ILE A 32 -3.02 -5.27 -18.32
N VAL A 33 -3.30 -4.60 -17.20
CA VAL A 33 -4.57 -4.75 -16.46
C VAL A 33 -5.74 -4.29 -17.33
N ALA A 34 -5.62 -3.15 -18.01
CA ALA A 34 -6.63 -2.64 -18.94
C ALA A 34 -6.91 -3.62 -20.09
N TYR A 35 -5.88 -4.22 -20.67
CA TYR A 35 -6.03 -5.28 -21.68
C TYR A 35 -6.71 -6.53 -21.11
N GLY A 36 -6.40 -6.91 -19.87
CA GLY A 36 -7.09 -7.99 -19.15
C GLY A 36 -8.59 -7.72 -19.02
N LEU A 37 -8.97 -6.50 -18.61
CA LEU A 37 -10.37 -6.06 -18.53
C LEU A 37 -11.07 -6.13 -19.89
N TYR A 38 -10.42 -5.71 -20.97
CA TYR A 38 -10.93 -5.88 -22.34
C TYR A 38 -11.20 -7.36 -22.66
N LYS A 39 -10.28 -8.26 -22.32
CA LYS A 39 -10.43 -9.70 -22.61
C LYS A 39 -11.55 -10.35 -21.81
N ILE A 40 -11.80 -9.89 -20.58
CA ILE A 40 -12.96 -10.31 -19.79
C ILE A 40 -14.26 -9.88 -20.48
N ALA A 41 -14.36 -8.61 -20.84
CA ALA A 41 -15.54 -8.08 -21.54
C ALA A 41 -15.79 -8.78 -22.89
N LYS A 42 -14.73 -9.08 -23.66
CA LYS A 42 -14.84 -9.85 -24.90
C LYS A 42 -15.38 -11.26 -24.64
N ARG A 43 -14.92 -11.92 -23.57
CA ARG A 43 -15.40 -13.27 -23.20
C ARG A 43 -16.88 -13.25 -22.81
N GLU A 44 -17.30 -12.26 -22.03
CA GLU A 44 -18.69 -12.05 -21.64
C GLU A 44 -19.57 -11.85 -22.87
N TRP A 45 -19.19 -10.95 -23.76
CA TRP A 45 -19.88 -10.72 -25.02
C TRP A 45 -19.98 -11.99 -25.88
N VAL A 46 -18.89 -12.76 -26.03
CA VAL A 46 -18.91 -14.04 -26.77
C VAL A 46 -19.87 -15.03 -26.12
N SER A 47 -19.92 -15.08 -24.78
CA SER A 47 -20.81 -15.96 -24.04
C SER A 47 -22.28 -15.57 -24.27
N GLU A 48 -22.61 -14.29 -24.13
CA GLU A 48 -23.96 -13.76 -24.37
C GLU A 48 -24.40 -13.96 -25.83
N PHE A 49 -23.48 -13.73 -26.78
CA PHE A 49 -23.74 -13.96 -28.19
C PHE A 49 -24.11 -15.42 -28.46
N ARG A 50 -23.38 -16.37 -27.87
CA ARG A 50 -23.66 -17.81 -27.99
C ARG A 50 -25.02 -18.16 -27.39
N THR A 51 -25.34 -17.64 -26.23
CA THR A 51 -26.65 -17.86 -25.59
C THR A 51 -27.80 -17.35 -26.46
N ARG A 52 -27.63 -16.18 -27.10
CA ARG A 52 -28.67 -15.55 -27.93
C ARG A 52 -28.85 -16.19 -29.29
N THR A 53 -27.77 -16.66 -29.92
CA THR A 53 -27.77 -17.12 -31.32
C THR A 53 -27.63 -18.63 -31.48
N GLY A 54 -27.29 -19.35 -30.40
CA GLY A 54 -27.01 -20.79 -30.42
C GLY A 54 -25.70 -21.17 -31.11
N ARG A 55 -24.89 -20.21 -31.56
CA ARG A 55 -23.62 -20.46 -32.28
C ARG A 55 -22.49 -19.57 -31.79
N LYS A 56 -21.25 -19.91 -32.18
CA LYS A 56 -20.09 -19.04 -31.97
C LYS A 56 -20.17 -17.82 -32.91
N PRO A 57 -19.67 -16.64 -32.48
CA PRO A 57 -19.50 -15.50 -33.38
C PRO A 57 -18.58 -15.84 -34.55
N THR A 58 -18.84 -15.26 -35.72
CA THR A 58 -17.92 -15.30 -36.86
C THR A 58 -16.78 -14.28 -36.67
N ASP A 59 -15.76 -14.35 -37.51
CA ASP A 59 -14.64 -13.41 -37.47
C ASP A 59 -15.11 -11.97 -37.78
N ASP A 60 -16.01 -11.79 -38.74
CA ASP A 60 -16.61 -10.48 -39.03
C ASP A 60 -17.36 -9.89 -37.82
N GLU A 61 -18.04 -10.72 -37.04
CA GLU A 61 -18.76 -10.29 -35.83
C GLU A 61 -17.78 -9.95 -34.69
N LEU A 62 -16.67 -10.67 -34.59
CA LEU A 62 -15.59 -10.37 -33.65
C LEU A 62 -14.87 -9.06 -34.01
N ASP A 63 -14.69 -8.80 -35.30
CA ASP A 63 -14.15 -7.54 -35.80
C ASP A 63 -15.11 -6.39 -35.57
N ALA A 64 -16.40 -6.59 -35.82
CA ALA A 64 -17.44 -5.62 -35.52
C ALA A 64 -17.45 -5.27 -34.02
N TYR A 65 -17.37 -6.27 -33.14
CA TYR A 65 -17.22 -6.05 -31.71
C TYR A 65 -15.93 -5.27 -31.39
N THR A 66 -14.80 -5.64 -31.99
CA THR A 66 -13.53 -4.93 -31.74
C THR A 66 -13.61 -3.46 -32.17
N ARG A 67 -14.38 -3.12 -33.21
CA ARG A 67 -14.63 -1.75 -33.64
C ARG A 67 -15.53 -0.95 -32.68
N THR A 68 -16.30 -1.59 -31.81
CA THR A 68 -17.07 -0.86 -30.78
C THR A 68 -16.19 -0.24 -29.70
N TRP A 69 -14.94 -0.72 -29.56
CA TRP A 69 -13.94 -0.19 -28.65
C TRP A 69 -13.32 1.09 -29.19
N THR A 70 -14.09 2.18 -29.07
CA THR A 70 -13.67 3.54 -29.42
C THR A 70 -12.62 4.06 -28.43
N ALA A 71 -11.97 5.18 -28.78
CA ALA A 71 -11.01 5.84 -27.90
C ALA A 71 -11.58 6.10 -26.50
N SER A 72 -12.85 6.52 -26.39
CA SER A 72 -13.51 6.72 -25.09
C SER A 72 -13.62 5.43 -24.28
N GLN A 73 -13.98 4.29 -24.89
CA GLN A 73 -14.02 3.02 -24.15
C GLN A 73 -12.62 2.58 -23.69
N LEU A 74 -11.59 2.85 -24.51
CA LEU A 74 -10.20 2.58 -24.16
C LEU A 74 -9.71 3.47 -23.00
N THR A 75 -10.13 4.74 -22.94
CA THR A 75 -9.88 5.61 -21.79
C THR A 75 -10.56 5.08 -20.54
N THR A 76 -11.84 4.71 -20.61
CA THR A 76 -12.59 4.18 -19.47
C THR A 76 -11.96 2.91 -18.89
N VAL A 77 -11.49 2.00 -19.74
CA VAL A 77 -10.86 0.76 -19.26
C VAL A 77 -9.48 1.03 -18.64
N ASN A 78 -8.74 2.03 -19.16
CA ASN A 78 -7.49 2.48 -18.55
C ASN A 78 -7.71 3.12 -17.17
N GLU A 79 -8.71 3.98 -17.04
CA GLU A 79 -9.06 4.59 -15.75
C GLU A 79 -9.49 3.53 -14.72
N ARG A 80 -10.29 2.55 -15.13
CA ARG A 80 -10.64 1.40 -14.28
C ARG A 80 -9.40 0.60 -13.86
N ALA A 81 -8.47 0.36 -14.77
CA ALA A 81 -7.22 -0.32 -14.44
C ALA A 81 -6.39 0.46 -13.42
N ALA A 82 -6.29 1.77 -13.57
CA ALA A 82 -5.63 2.65 -12.61
C ALA A 82 -6.29 2.57 -11.21
N GLN A 83 -7.62 2.59 -11.17
CA GLN A 83 -8.37 2.46 -9.92
C GLN A 83 -8.12 1.11 -9.23
N ILE A 84 -8.20 0.00 -9.96
CA ILE A 84 -7.95 -1.35 -9.41
C ILE A 84 -6.53 -1.44 -8.82
N LEU A 85 -5.53 -0.89 -9.52
CA LEU A 85 -4.15 -0.88 -9.03
C LEU A 85 -3.99 0.00 -7.79
N ALA A 86 -4.65 1.15 -7.73
CA ALA A 86 -4.62 2.04 -6.57
C ALA A 86 -5.30 1.42 -5.35
N GLU A 87 -6.43 0.73 -5.55
CA GLU A 87 -7.14 -0.02 -4.51
C GLU A 87 -6.27 -1.16 -3.97
N TYR A 88 -5.67 -1.95 -4.86
CA TYR A 88 -4.77 -3.03 -4.47
C TYR A 88 -3.52 -2.51 -3.72
N ALA A 89 -2.90 -1.43 -4.21
CA ALA A 89 -1.77 -0.81 -3.52
C ALA A 89 -2.15 -0.33 -2.11
N SER A 90 -3.34 0.26 -1.97
CA SER A 90 -3.85 0.71 -0.66
C SER A 90 -4.10 -0.46 0.29
N GLU A 91 -4.65 -1.57 -0.21
CA GLU A 91 -4.85 -2.80 0.56
C GLU A 91 -3.52 -3.41 1.02
N VAL A 92 -2.52 -3.47 0.14
CA VAL A 92 -1.18 -3.96 0.48
C VAL A 92 -0.50 -3.08 1.54
N ILE A 93 -0.63 -1.75 1.42
CA ILE A 93 -0.07 -0.82 2.41
C ILE A 93 -0.76 -0.98 3.78
N GLN A 94 -2.10 -1.04 3.81
CA GLN A 94 -2.87 -1.21 5.06
C GLN A 94 -2.59 -2.56 5.73
N SER A 95 -2.40 -3.63 4.95
CA SER A 95 -2.09 -4.96 5.50
C SER A 95 -0.66 -5.09 6.06
N GLU A 96 0.29 -4.25 5.63
CA GLU A 96 1.66 -4.20 6.16
C GLU A 96 1.87 -3.17 7.29
N GLU A 97 0.90 -2.27 7.54
CA GLU A 97 0.92 -1.28 8.62
C GLU A 97 1.22 -1.85 10.03
N PRO A 98 0.72 -3.03 10.46
CA PRO A 98 1.04 -3.55 11.79
C PRO A 98 2.51 -3.98 11.96
N ARG A 99 3.28 -4.17 10.89
CA ARG A 99 4.70 -4.56 10.97
C ARG A 99 5.65 -3.37 11.21
N ILE A 100 5.32 -2.18 10.71
CA ILE A 100 6.17 -1.00 10.85
C ILE A 100 6.07 -0.43 12.28
N LEU A 101 4.84 -0.35 12.81
CA LEU A 101 4.58 0.08 14.19
C LEU A 101 5.27 -0.83 15.23
N ARG A 102 5.21 -2.15 15.03
CA ARG A 102 5.80 -3.12 15.95
C ARG A 102 7.33 -3.02 16.01
N ARG A 103 7.99 -2.80 14.85
CA ARG A 103 9.44 -2.60 14.78
C ARG A 103 9.90 -1.24 15.33
N ALA A 104 9.10 -0.19 15.17
CA ALA A 104 9.42 1.14 15.70
C ALA A 104 9.32 1.19 17.23
N LEU A 105 8.33 0.49 17.81
CA LEU A 105 8.13 0.46 19.26
C LEU A 105 9.14 -0.42 20.00
N GLU A 106 9.50 -1.58 19.46
CA GLU A 106 10.44 -2.50 20.14
C GLU A 106 11.86 -1.94 20.28
N GLY A 107 12.35 -1.16 19.32
CA GLY A 107 13.71 -0.59 19.35
C GLY A 107 13.87 0.68 20.21
N SER A 108 12.84 1.52 20.28
CA SER A 108 12.89 2.81 20.98
C SER A 108 12.56 2.69 22.48
N PHE A 109 11.63 1.81 22.83
CA PHE A 109 11.10 1.70 24.19
C PHE A 109 12.18 1.29 25.19
N TRP A 110 12.96 0.24 24.91
CA TRP A 110 14.04 -0.22 25.79
C TRP A 110 15.18 0.79 25.93
N ARG A 111 15.51 1.51 24.85
CA ARG A 111 16.59 2.52 24.86
C ARG A 111 16.22 3.76 25.68
N SER A 112 14.93 4.06 25.81
CA SER A 112 14.42 5.26 26.49
C SER A 112 13.98 4.99 27.93
N VAL A 113 13.39 3.83 28.20
CA VAL A 113 12.87 3.48 29.54
C VAL A 113 13.98 3.04 30.48
N TRP A 114 14.98 2.29 30.01
CA TRP A 114 16.05 1.77 30.87
C TRP A 114 16.89 2.87 31.56
N PRO A 115 17.32 3.95 30.87
CA PRO A 115 18.05 5.02 31.51
C PRO A 115 17.22 5.77 32.56
N SER A 116 15.94 6.04 32.27
CA SER A 116 15.04 6.74 33.20
C SER A 116 14.73 5.92 34.44
N MET A 117 14.52 4.61 34.27
CA MET A 117 14.27 3.70 35.39
C MET A 117 15.50 3.55 36.29
N LEU A 118 16.70 3.48 35.70
CA LEU A 118 17.97 3.44 36.45
C LEU A 118 18.24 4.77 37.16
N ALA A 119 18.00 5.90 36.51
CA ALA A 119 18.16 7.23 37.10
C ALA A 119 17.21 7.42 38.29
N ALA A 120 15.93 7.03 38.14
CA ALA A 120 14.97 7.06 39.23
C ALA A 120 15.40 6.16 40.39
N PHE A 121 15.84 4.93 40.10
CA PHE A 121 16.33 4.00 41.12
C PHE A 121 17.55 4.56 41.88
N LEU A 122 18.55 5.09 41.17
CA LEU A 122 19.73 5.70 41.77
C LEU A 122 19.38 6.95 42.58
N TYR A 123 18.46 7.78 42.09
CA TYR A 123 17.98 8.96 42.81
C TYR A 123 17.27 8.58 44.11
N THR A 124 16.38 7.59 44.06
CA THR A 124 15.72 7.07 45.27
C THR A 124 16.74 6.51 46.26
N LEU A 125 17.76 5.77 45.78
CA LEU A 125 18.81 5.21 46.64
C LEU A 125 19.64 6.33 47.29
N LEU A 126 19.97 7.38 46.53
CA LEU A 126 20.66 8.56 47.02
C LEU A 126 19.86 9.29 48.10
N LEU A 127 18.55 9.50 47.90
CA LEU A 127 17.68 10.11 48.90
C LEU A 127 17.58 9.29 50.18
N VAL A 128 17.41 7.97 50.06
CA VAL A 128 17.40 7.05 51.21
C VAL A 128 18.74 7.10 51.95
N GLY A 129 19.86 7.10 51.23
CA GLY A 129 21.20 7.24 51.81
C GLY A 129 21.37 8.56 52.56
N ALA A 130 20.97 9.68 51.97
CA ALA A 130 21.00 10.99 52.62
C ALA A 130 20.13 11.01 53.89
N ALA A 131 18.91 10.48 53.81
CA ALA A 131 18.00 10.37 54.95
C ALA A 131 18.62 9.55 56.10
N LEU A 132 19.29 8.43 55.79
CA LEU A 132 20.00 7.62 56.79
C LEU A 132 21.20 8.36 57.41
N ILE A 133 21.97 9.11 56.62
CA ILE A 133 23.10 9.92 57.13
C ILE A 133 22.60 11.03 58.04
N LEU A 134 21.52 11.72 57.68
CA LEU A 134 20.92 12.76 58.51
C LEU A 134 20.35 12.18 59.81
N ALA A 135 19.64 11.05 59.71
CA ALA A 135 19.13 10.33 60.88
C ALA A 135 20.27 9.88 61.82
N ARG A 136 21.41 9.47 61.28
CA ARG A 136 22.59 9.08 62.09
C ARG A 136 23.35 10.27 62.66
N SER A 137 23.27 11.43 62.03
CA SER A 137 23.90 12.69 62.47
C SER A 137 23.09 13.42 63.54
N GLY A 138 21.92 12.90 63.95
CA GLY A 138 21.08 13.50 64.98
C GLY A 138 20.34 14.76 64.54
N ILE A 139 20.26 15.02 63.23
CA ILE A 139 19.50 16.14 62.68
C ILE A 139 18.03 15.71 62.59
N ASP A 140 17.18 16.31 63.41
CA ASP A 140 15.75 16.00 63.44
C ASP A 140 15.04 16.65 62.24
N LEU A 141 14.94 15.88 61.16
CA LEU A 141 14.27 16.26 59.91
C LEU A 141 12.82 16.71 60.11
N ILE A 142 12.13 16.13 61.10
CA ILE A 142 10.74 16.46 61.43
C ILE A 142 10.66 17.85 62.08
N GLY A 143 11.67 18.26 62.85
CA GLY A 143 11.76 19.59 63.43
C GLY A 143 11.96 20.68 62.39
N ILE A 144 12.89 20.49 61.45
CA ILE A 144 13.18 21.46 60.38
C ILE A 144 11.97 21.64 59.45
N PHE A 145 11.27 20.54 59.11
CA PHE A 145 10.06 20.63 58.28
C PHE A 145 8.93 21.38 58.99
N ARG A 146 8.78 21.20 60.30
CA ARG A 146 7.78 21.91 61.11
C ARG A 146 8.10 23.40 61.26
N ASP A 147 9.38 23.77 61.39
CA ASP A 147 9.80 25.18 61.46
C ASP A 147 9.60 25.90 60.13
N VAL A 148 9.89 25.24 58.99
CA VAL A 148 9.66 25.83 57.66
C VAL A 148 8.17 25.93 57.35
N ALA A 149 7.39 24.88 57.62
CA ALA A 149 5.94 24.89 57.41
C ALA A 149 5.17 25.81 58.39
N GLY A 150 5.75 26.11 59.56
CA GLY A 150 5.20 27.08 60.52
C GLY A 150 5.60 28.54 60.24
N SER A 151 6.53 28.77 59.30
CA SER A 151 7.01 30.11 58.91
C SER A 151 6.41 30.62 57.59
N LEU A 152 5.57 29.81 56.93
CA LEU A 152 4.69 30.17 55.79
C LEU A 152 3.27 30.42 56.29
#